data_AF-A0A1I7HP64-F1
#
_entry.id   AF-A0A1I7HP64-F1
#
_cell.length_a   1.000
_cell.length_b   1.000
_cell.length_c   1.000
_cell.angle_alpha   90.00
_cell.angle_beta   90.00
_cell.angle_gamma   90.00
#
_symmetry.space_group_name_H-M   'P 1'
#
loop_
_entity.id
_entity.type
_entity.pdbx_description
1 polymer ?
#
loop_
_entity_poly.entity_id
_entity_poly.type
_entity_poly.pdbx_seq_one_letter_code
_entity_poly.pdbx_strand_id
1 'polypeptide(L)' 'MKRLFVLTFSVVALSALSACGEKPQTLGSGVKTDGAAYQGVQNQFAAPGWKAGDKTSWEQGLKARAQNSQNEYNKIGNSK' A
#
# COMPACT_ATOMS: atom_id res chain seq x y z
N MET A 1 -34.79 42.50 12.23
CA MET A 1 -34.54 41.97 10.87
C MET A 1 -33.05 41.82 10.56
N LYS A 2 -32.27 42.91 10.41
CA LYS A 2 -30.82 42.83 10.06
C LYS A 2 -29.96 42.01 11.03
N ARG A 3 -30.16 42.21 12.34
CA ARG A 3 -29.45 41.45 13.40
C ARG A 3 -29.78 39.96 13.39
N LEU A 4 -31.03 39.63 13.07
CA LEU A 4 -31.49 38.24 12.98
C LEU A 4 -30.83 37.55 11.77
N PHE A 5 -30.74 38.26 10.64
CA PHE A 5 -30.10 37.77 9.42
C PHE A 5 -28.60 37.49 9.61
N VAL A 6 -27.88 38.40 10.28
CA VAL A 6 -26.46 38.22 10.59
C VAL A 6 -26.24 37.02 11.51
N LEU A 7 -27.08 36.85 12.54
CA LEU A 7 -26.99 35.70 13.44
C LEU A 7 -27.25 34.37 12.72
N THR A 8 -28.28 34.29 11.88
CA THR A 8 -28.54 33.08 11.08
C THR A 8 -27.41 32.76 10.12
N PHE A 9 -26.82 33.77 9.47
CA PHE A 9 -25.72 33.55 8.53
C PHE A 9 -24.45 33.04 9.24
N SER A 10 -24.12 33.60 10.41
CA SER A 10 -22.98 33.15 11.21
C SER A 10 -23.13 31.70 11.68
N VAL A 11 -24.33 31.28 12.10
CA VAL A 11 -24.59 29.90 12.53
C VAL A 11 -24.40 28.93 11.37
N VAL A 12 -24.93 29.24 10.19
CA VAL A 12 -24.79 28.41 8.99
C VAL A 12 -23.32 28.29 8.57
N ALA A 13 -22.57 29.38 8.61
CA ALA A 13 -21.14 29.39 8.27
C ALA A 13 -20.30 28.50 9.21
N LEU A 14 -20.60 28.52 10.51
CA LEU A 14 -19.92 27.67 11.50
C LEU A 14 -20.25 26.19 11.32
N SER A 15 -21.51 25.86 10.99
CA SER A 15 -21.92 24.47 10.72
C SER A 15 -21.26 23.90 9.46
N ALA A 16 -21.04 24.72 8.41
CA ALA A 16 -20.39 24.27 7.18
C ALA A 16 -18.92 23.86 7.38
N LEU A 17 -18.22 24.40 8.39
CA LEU A 17 -16.83 24.05 8.69
C LEU A 17 -16.68 22.66 9.33
N SER A 18 -17.77 22.08 9.85
CA SER A 18 -17.77 20.71 10.40
C SER A 18 -17.60 19.62 9.34
N ALA A 19 -17.74 19.95 8.06
CA ALA A 19 -17.54 19.01 6.95
C ALA A 19 -16.08 18.56 6.76
N CYS A 20 -15.10 19.24 7.38
CA CYS A 20 -13.69 18.84 7.36
C CYS A 20 -13.29 17.95 8.57
N GLY A 21 -14.26 17.57 9.41
CA GLY A 21 -14.05 16.77 10.62
C GLY A 21 -14.23 15.27 10.42
N GLU A 22 -13.98 14.75 9.21
CA GLU A 22 -14.04 13.30 8.99
C GLU A 22 -13.07 12.58 9.93
N LYS A 23 -13.45 11.38 10.37
CA LYS A 23 -12.55 10.53 11.16
C LYS A 23 -11.29 10.32 10.32
N PRO A 24 -10.07 10.50 10.89
CA PRO A 24 -8.85 10.20 10.18
C PRO A 24 -8.92 8.81 9.54
N GLN A 25 -8.73 8.71 8.22
CA GLN A 25 -8.49 7.44 7.52
C GLN A 25 -7.09 6.92 7.89
N THR A 26 -6.86 6.72 9.17
CA THR A 26 -5.71 5.95 9.64
C THR A 26 -6.08 4.48 9.61
N LEU A 27 -5.10 3.62 9.32
CA LEU A 27 -5.22 2.20 9.64
C LEU A 27 -5.46 2.11 11.16
N GLY A 28 -6.70 1.82 11.56
CA GLY A 28 -7.06 1.68 12.97
C GLY A 28 -6.33 0.51 13.64
N SER A 29 -6.33 0.48 14.96
CA SER A 29 -5.86 -0.69 15.70
C SER A 29 -6.71 -1.92 15.36
N GLY A 30 -6.08 -3.06 15.06
CA GLY A 30 -6.77 -4.30 14.69
C GLY A 30 -6.95 -4.52 13.18
N VAL A 31 -6.33 -3.70 12.33
CA VAL A 31 -6.23 -4.00 10.89
C VAL A 31 -5.44 -5.29 10.72
N LYS A 32 -5.95 -6.18 9.87
CA LYS A 32 -5.24 -7.40 9.45
C LYS A 32 -3.94 -6.96 8.80
N THR A 33 -2.83 -7.16 9.49
CA THR A 33 -1.51 -6.99 8.88
C THR A 33 -1.34 -8.07 7.83
N ASP A 34 -0.85 -7.70 6.66
CA ASP A 34 -0.58 -8.69 5.61
C ASP A 34 0.29 -9.82 6.17
N GLY A 35 -0.01 -11.05 5.74
CA GLY A 35 0.84 -12.19 6.01
C GLY A 35 2.22 -11.98 5.40
N ALA A 36 3.23 -12.70 5.90
CA ALA A 36 4.56 -12.58 5.33
C ALA A 36 4.55 -12.96 3.84
N ALA A 37 5.19 -12.18 2.98
CA ALA A 37 5.06 -12.32 1.53
C ALA A 37 5.41 -13.72 0.98
N TYR A 38 6.31 -14.45 1.65
CA TYR A 38 6.67 -15.82 1.29
C TYR A 38 5.58 -16.86 1.63
N GLN A 39 4.57 -16.51 2.45
CA GLN A 39 3.43 -17.39 2.69
C GLN A 39 2.64 -17.62 1.40
N GLY A 40 2.59 -16.61 0.52
CA GLY A 40 2.01 -16.73 -0.82
C GLY A 40 0.59 -17.23 -0.85
N VAL A 41 0.17 -17.68 -2.04
CA VAL A 41 -1.12 -18.34 -2.27
C VAL A 41 -0.89 -19.52 -3.19
N GLN A 42 -1.59 -20.63 -2.95
CA GLN A 42 -1.56 -21.80 -3.82
C GLN A 42 -2.46 -21.57 -5.03
N ASN A 43 -1.96 -20.82 -6.00
CA ASN A 43 -2.65 -20.57 -7.26
C ASN A 43 -1.72 -20.76 -8.47
N GLN A 44 -2.31 -20.66 -9.67
CA GLN A 44 -1.62 -20.85 -10.95
C GLN A 44 -0.57 -19.77 -11.26
N PHE A 45 -0.52 -18.68 -10.47
CA PHE A 45 0.39 -17.56 -10.67
C PHE A 45 1.66 -17.67 -9.81
N ALA A 46 1.74 -18.69 -8.93
CA ALA A 46 2.95 -18.98 -8.20
C ALA A 46 4.10 -19.29 -9.18
N ALA A 47 5.30 -18.79 -8.87
CA ALA A 47 6.47 -19.04 -9.71
C ALA A 47 6.71 -20.57 -9.85
N PRO A 48 6.99 -21.07 -11.07
CA PRO A 48 7.23 -22.49 -11.28
C PRO A 48 8.32 -23.04 -10.36
N GLY A 49 8.06 -24.18 -9.71
CA GLY A 49 9.01 -24.83 -8.80
C GLY A 49 9.09 -24.22 -7.39
N TRP A 50 8.53 -23.04 -7.16
CA TRP A 50 8.44 -22.45 -5.83
C TRP A 50 7.21 -22.96 -5.05
N LYS A 51 7.31 -23.06 -3.73
CA LYS A 51 6.24 -23.52 -2.83
C LYS A 51 5.88 -22.43 -1.82
N ALA A 52 4.59 -22.20 -1.64
CA ALA A 52 4.05 -21.32 -0.60
C ALA A 52 4.59 -21.72 0.80
N GLY A 53 5.08 -20.74 1.56
CA GLY A 53 5.71 -20.94 2.86
C GLY A 53 7.23 -21.16 2.81
N ASP A 54 7.81 -21.47 1.65
CA ASP A 54 9.26 -21.61 1.51
C ASP A 54 9.93 -20.23 1.39
N LYS A 55 10.31 -19.68 2.54
CA LYS A 55 11.01 -18.39 2.65
C LYS A 55 12.33 -18.38 1.92
N THR A 56 13.17 -19.41 2.08
CA THR A 56 14.51 -19.41 1.50
C THR A 56 14.46 -19.45 -0.02
N SER A 57 13.63 -20.32 -0.59
CA SER A 57 13.43 -20.39 -2.04
C SER A 57 12.83 -19.08 -2.59
N TRP A 58 11.90 -18.46 -1.84
CA TRP A 58 11.32 -17.16 -2.22
C TRP A 58 12.37 -16.05 -2.30
N GLU A 59 13.21 -15.90 -1.26
CA GLU A 59 14.27 -14.88 -1.21
C GLU A 59 15.32 -15.11 -2.31
N GLN A 60 15.70 -16.37 -2.56
CA GLN A 60 16.63 -16.73 -3.63
C GLN A 60 16.06 -16.39 -5.01
N GLY A 61 14.78 -16.69 -5.26
CA GLY A 61 14.10 -16.35 -6.51
C GLY A 61 14.06 -14.84 -6.76
N LEU A 62 13.78 -14.03 -5.73
CA LEU A 62 13.82 -12.57 -5.82
C LEU A 62 15.23 -12.06 -6.10
N LYS A 63 16.26 -12.59 -5.42
CA LYS A 63 17.65 -12.22 -5.65
C LYS A 63 18.07 -12.51 -7.10
N ALA A 64 17.77 -13.70 -7.60
CA ALA A 64 18.08 -14.08 -8.97
C ALA A 64 17.38 -13.16 -9.99
N ARG A 65 16.10 -12.82 -9.76
CA ARG A 65 15.37 -11.88 -10.62
C ARG A 65 16.02 -10.50 -10.62
N ALA A 66 16.33 -9.96 -9.43
CA ALA A 66 16.99 -8.67 -9.30
C ALA A 66 18.33 -8.62 -10.04
N GLN A 67 19.16 -9.65 -9.87
CA GLN A 67 20.51 -9.66 -10.44
C GLN A 67 20.54 -9.98 -11.95
N ASN A 68 19.75 -10.95 -12.41
CA ASN A 68 19.89 -11.50 -13.75
C ASN A 68 18.96 -10.85 -14.78
N SER A 69 17.83 -10.29 -14.33
CA SER A 69 16.80 -9.77 -15.23
C SER A 69 16.56 -8.27 -15.12
N GLN A 70 16.46 -7.74 -13.90
CA GLN A 70 16.05 -6.35 -13.65
C GLN A 70 17.23 -5.38 -13.45
N ASN A 71 18.46 -5.88 -13.37
CA ASN A 71 19.64 -5.04 -13.22
C ASN A 71 20.38 -4.86 -14.55
N GLU A 72 20.24 -3.69 -15.15
CA GLU A 72 20.87 -3.36 -16.43
C GLU A 72 22.40 -3.24 -16.35
N TYR A 73 22.96 -2.86 -15.19
CA TYR A 73 24.41 -2.79 -15.00
C TYR A 73 25.07 -4.16 -15.22
N ASN A 74 24.38 -5.24 -14.85
CA ASN A 74 24.86 -6.61 -15.07
C ASN A 74 24.76 -7.05 -16.53
N LYS A 75 23.92 -6.42 -17.37
CA LYS A 75 23.81 -6.75 -18.80
C LYS A 75 24.92 -6.11 -19.63
N ILE A 76 25.33 -4.89 -19.27
CA ILE A 76 26.30 -4.10 -20.04
C ILE A 76 27.76 -4.52 -19.69
N GLY A 77 28.01 -4.93 -18.44
CA GLY A 77 29.36 -5.31 -17.97
C GLY A 77 29.91 -6.63 -18.52
N ASN A 78 29.08 -7.47 -19.14
CA ASN A 78 29.49 -8.76 -19.73
C ASN A 78 29.67 -8.71 -21.25
N SER A 79 29.53 -7.52 -21.84
CA SER A 79 29.75 -7.25 -23.26
C SER A 79 31.17 -6.72 -23.45
N LYS A 80 32.17 -7.60 -23.37
CA LYS A 80 33.51 -7.36 -23.91
C LYS A 80 33.80 -8.37 -25.01
#